data_AF-A0A5B8XX51-F1
#
_entry.id   AF-A0A5B8XX51-F1
#
_cell.length_a   1.000
_cell.length_b   1.000
_cell.length_c   1.000
_cell.angle_alpha   90.00
_cell.angle_beta   90.00
_cell.angle_gamma   90.00
#
_symmetry.space_group_name_H-M   'P 1'
#
loop_
_entity.id
_entity.type
_entity.pdbx_description
1 polymer ?
#
loop_
_entity_poly.entity_id
_entity_poly.type
_entity_poly.pdbx_seq_one_letter_code
_entity_poly.pdbx_strand_id
1 'polypeptide(L)'
;MQIHLSKAEVISIRSAAVESFAQEDEGELFCEDIVGFFEDSDIEVIESRSGGSADEFFSEIFHQWDGVDASDIMDMVEEALSIIDIELTYDHVDDDDEDDEEEDDDDFESDEWEDDDEEEDFEDNAF
;
A
#
# COMPACT_ATOMS: atom_id res chain seq x y z
N MET A 1 -12.58 14.19 -0.87
CA MET A 1 -11.16 14.19 -0.43
C MET A 1 -10.37 13.53 -1.54
N GLN A 2 -9.07 13.82 -1.70
CA GLN A 2 -8.27 13.21 -2.75
C GLN A 2 -7.06 12.52 -2.13
N ILE A 3 -6.86 11.24 -2.48
CA ILE A 3 -5.68 10.45 -2.14
C ILE A 3 -4.88 10.27 -3.42
N HIS A 4 -3.55 10.42 -3.34
CA HIS A 4 -2.66 10.22 -4.47
C HIS A 4 -1.63 9.13 -4.15
N LEU A 5 -1.55 8.10 -4.98
CA LEU A 5 -0.55 7.03 -4.88
C LEU A 5 0.51 7.19 -5.97
N SER A 6 1.77 7.13 -5.57
CA SER A 6 2.91 7.11 -6.49
C SER A 6 3.01 5.78 -7.24
N LYS A 7 3.73 5.79 -8.36
CA LYS A 7 3.99 4.60 -9.16
C LYS A 7 4.56 3.43 -8.35
N ALA A 8 5.47 3.72 -7.42
CA ALA A 8 6.10 2.73 -6.56
C ALA A 8 5.10 2.08 -5.60
N GLU A 9 4.18 2.86 -5.05
CA GLU A 9 3.10 2.37 -4.18
C GLU A 9 2.13 1.50 -4.96
N VAL A 10 1.73 1.91 -6.16
CA VAL A 10 0.85 1.11 -7.03
C VAL A 10 1.49 -0.23 -7.40
N ILE A 11 2.77 -0.24 -7.78
CA ILE A 11 3.51 -1.49 -8.07
C ILE A 11 3.56 -2.38 -6.83
N SER A 12 3.82 -1.80 -5.66
CA SER A 12 3.92 -2.55 -4.40
C SER A 12 2.58 -3.15 -3.99
N ILE A 13 1.48 -2.38 -4.08
CA ILE A 13 0.12 -2.84 -3.82
C ILE A 13 -0.25 -3.99 -4.76
N ARG A 14 -0.04 -3.84 -6.07
CA ARG A 14 -0.30 -4.91 -7.05
C ARG A 14 0.51 -6.17 -6.76
N SER A 15 1.80 -6.02 -6.42
CA SER A 15 2.68 -7.15 -6.13
C SER A 15 2.28 -7.87 -4.85
N ALA A 16 1.99 -7.12 -3.79
CA ALA A 16 1.53 -7.66 -2.51
C ALA A 16 0.20 -8.41 -2.67
N ALA A 17 -0.73 -7.87 -3.45
CA ALA A 17 -1.99 -8.52 -3.73
C ALA A 17 -1.81 -9.82 -4.51
N VAL A 18 -1.04 -9.83 -5.60
CA VAL A 18 -0.77 -11.04 -6.38
C VAL A 18 -0.11 -12.11 -5.51
N GLU A 19 0.85 -11.72 -4.68
CA GLU A 19 1.53 -12.64 -3.77
C GLU A 19 0.59 -13.20 -2.70
N SER A 20 -0.28 -12.38 -2.11
CA SER A 20 -1.22 -12.80 -1.08
C SER A 20 -2.35 -13.68 -1.65
N PHE A 21 -2.93 -13.30 -2.78
CA PHE A 21 -4.00 -14.05 -3.45
C PHE A 21 -3.50 -15.34 -4.14
N ALA A 22 -2.21 -15.44 -4.46
CA ALA A 22 -1.62 -16.70 -4.92
C ALA A 22 -1.44 -17.73 -3.79
N GLN A 23 -1.55 -17.32 -2.53
CA GLN A 23 -1.44 -18.20 -1.36
C GLN A 23 -2.80 -18.77 -0.93
N GLU A 24 -2.81 -19.69 0.04
CA GLU A 24 -4.04 -20.31 0.58
C GLU A 24 -4.85 -19.36 1.49
N ASP A 25 -4.40 -18.11 1.64
CA ASP A 25 -4.91 -17.10 2.58
C ASP A 25 -5.94 -16.15 1.94
N GLU A 26 -6.26 -16.35 0.64
CA GLU A 26 -7.32 -15.62 -0.10
C GLU A 26 -7.25 -14.08 0.04
N GLY A 27 -6.05 -13.53 0.27
CA GLY A 27 -5.84 -12.09 0.39
C GLY A 27 -6.01 -11.47 1.78
N GLU A 28 -6.21 -12.26 2.85
CA GLU A 28 -6.37 -11.71 4.21
C GLU A 28 -5.16 -10.87 4.62
N LEU A 29 -3.94 -11.38 4.41
CA LEU A 29 -2.69 -10.64 4.67
C LEU A 29 -2.59 -9.32 3.86
N PHE A 30 -3.04 -9.32 2.61
CA PHE A 30 -3.00 -8.12 1.77
C PHE A 30 -3.92 -7.01 2.29
N CYS A 31 -5.01 -7.36 2.95
CA CYS A 31 -5.92 -6.37 3.52
C CYS A 31 -5.27 -5.60 4.68
N GLU A 32 -4.39 -6.24 5.44
CA GLU A 32 -3.59 -5.59 6.48
C GLU A 32 -2.46 -4.75 5.86
N ASP A 33 -1.81 -5.28 4.83
CA ASP A 33 -0.70 -4.59 4.15
C ASP A 33 -1.17 -3.34 3.38
N ILE A 34 -2.33 -3.39 2.69
CA ILE A 34 -2.81 -2.28 1.86
C ILE A 34 -3.04 -1.01 2.68
N VAL A 35 -3.53 -1.15 3.91
CA VAL A 35 -3.75 -0.04 4.85
C VAL A 35 -2.43 0.66 5.16
N GLY A 36 -1.33 -0.09 5.25
CA GLY A 36 0.02 0.43 5.47
C GLY A 36 0.59 1.28 4.33
N PHE A 37 -0.02 1.26 3.13
CA PHE A 37 0.37 2.14 2.03
C PHE A 37 -0.33 3.50 2.06
N PHE A 38 -1.35 3.69 2.90
CA PHE A 38 -2.02 4.98 3.06
C PHE A 38 -1.42 5.76 4.23
N GLU A 39 -1.44 7.10 4.15
CA GLU A 39 -1.03 7.93 5.28
C GLU A 39 -2.03 7.79 6.44
N ASP A 40 -1.58 7.92 7.70
CA ASP A 40 -2.47 7.86 8.89
C ASP A 40 -3.69 8.80 8.77
N SER A 41 -3.50 9.97 8.14
CA SER A 41 -4.59 10.92 7.91
C SER A 41 -5.64 10.42 6.91
N ASP A 42 -5.22 9.64 5.92
CA ASP A 42 -6.11 9.02 4.95
C ASP A 42 -6.87 7.86 5.60
N ILE A 43 -6.16 7.03 6.38
CA ILE A 43 -6.75 5.94 7.16
C ILE A 43 -7.85 6.47 8.09
N GLU A 44 -7.57 7.50 8.90
CA GLU A 44 -8.56 8.09 9.81
C GLU A 44 -9.81 8.58 9.06
N VAL A 45 -9.66 9.11 7.85
CA VAL A 45 -10.80 9.57 7.05
C VAL A 45 -11.57 8.40 6.44
N ILE A 46 -10.88 7.38 5.93
CA ILE A 46 -11.50 6.16 5.44
C ILE A 46 -12.33 5.54 6.56
N GLU A 47 -11.76 5.36 7.76
CA GLU A 47 -12.47 4.81 8.93
C GLU A 47 -13.67 5.67 9.35
N SER A 48 -13.49 7.00 9.39
CA SER A 48 -14.57 7.92 9.74
C SER A 48 -15.73 7.89 8.75
N ARG A 49 -15.49 7.58 7.47
CA ARG A 49 -16.50 7.61 6.42
C ARG A 49 -17.09 6.24 6.10
N SER A 50 -16.29 5.17 6.16
CA SER A 50 -16.74 3.79 6.02
C SER A 50 -17.59 3.35 7.23
N GLY A 51 -17.32 3.92 8.41
CA GLY A 51 -18.01 3.56 9.65
C GLY A 51 -17.49 2.27 10.31
N GLY A 52 -16.33 1.78 9.87
CA GLY A 52 -15.60 0.63 10.38
C GLY A 52 -14.09 0.86 10.29
N SER A 53 -13.28 -0.15 10.57
CA SER A 53 -11.82 -0.02 10.37
C SER A 53 -11.45 -0.07 8.88
N ALA A 54 -10.30 0.50 8.50
CA ALA A 54 -9.84 0.50 7.12
C ALA A 54 -9.57 -0.93 6.64
N ASP A 55 -9.02 -1.79 7.49
CA ASP A 55 -8.81 -3.21 7.19
C ASP A 55 -10.12 -3.94 6.89
N GLU A 56 -11.17 -3.68 7.67
CA GLU A 56 -12.51 -4.26 7.44
C GLU A 56 -13.08 -3.79 6.10
N PHE A 57 -12.92 -2.51 5.78
CA PHE A 57 -13.37 -1.93 4.53
C PHE A 57 -12.69 -2.59 3.32
N PHE A 58 -11.36 -2.71 3.33
CA PHE A 58 -10.61 -3.36 2.26
C PHE A 58 -10.88 -4.86 2.19
N SER A 59 -11.01 -5.53 3.34
CA SER A 59 -11.36 -6.95 3.39
C SER A 59 -12.71 -7.24 2.72
N GLU A 60 -13.74 -6.42 2.94
CA GLU A 60 -15.04 -6.59 2.29
C GLU A 60 -14.98 -6.43 0.76
N ILE A 61 -14.07 -5.60 0.26
CA ILE A 61 -13.86 -5.37 -1.17
C ILE A 61 -13.12 -6.56 -1.77
N PHE A 62 -12.00 -6.95 -1.16
CA PHE A 62 -11.11 -7.98 -1.69
C PHE A 62 -11.65 -9.40 -1.53
N HIS A 63 -12.55 -9.65 -0.58
CA HIS A 63 -13.31 -10.91 -0.51
C HIS A 63 -14.14 -11.19 -1.77
N GLN A 64 -14.46 -10.15 -2.55
CA GLN A 64 -15.23 -10.26 -3.79
C GLN A 64 -14.32 -10.37 -5.02
N TRP A 65 -13.01 -10.13 -4.87
CA TRP A 65 -12.04 -10.26 -5.93
C TRP A 65 -11.65 -11.72 -6.13
N ASP A 66 -11.62 -12.18 -7.38
CA ASP A 66 -11.29 -13.56 -7.74
C ASP A 66 -9.79 -13.82 -7.90
N GLY A 67 -8.96 -12.78 -7.75
CA GLY A 67 -7.50 -12.87 -7.81
C GLY A 67 -6.94 -13.04 -9.23
N VAL A 68 -7.73 -12.85 -10.29
CA VAL A 68 -7.29 -13.13 -11.67
C VAL A 68 -6.46 -12.00 -12.28
N ASP A 69 -6.85 -10.74 -12.08
CA ASP A 69 -6.21 -9.58 -12.72
C ASP A 69 -5.84 -8.51 -11.69
N ALA A 70 -4.54 -8.29 -11.49
CA ALA A 70 -4.02 -7.34 -10.51
C ALA A 70 -4.35 -5.88 -10.85
N SER A 71 -4.64 -5.61 -12.13
CA SER A 71 -5.09 -4.29 -12.57
C SER A 71 -6.47 -3.95 -11.97
N ASP A 72 -7.36 -4.94 -11.80
CA ASP A 72 -8.70 -4.74 -11.23
C ASP A 72 -8.67 -4.29 -9.76
N ILE A 73 -7.58 -4.57 -9.02
CA ILE A 73 -7.44 -4.16 -7.61
C ILE A 73 -7.57 -2.64 -7.49
N MET A 74 -6.87 -1.89 -8.34
CA MET A 74 -6.86 -0.43 -8.27
C MET A 74 -8.22 0.15 -8.63
N ASP A 75 -8.88 -0.41 -9.66
CA ASP A 75 -10.25 -0.06 -10.03
C ASP A 75 -11.24 -0.35 -8.88
N MET A 76 -11.10 -1.49 -8.19
CA MET A 76 -11.95 -1.85 -7.05
C MET A 76 -11.75 -0.91 -5.86
N VAL A 77 -10.50 -0.54 -5.56
CA VAL A 77 -10.17 0.41 -4.49
C VAL A 77 -10.69 1.81 -4.82
N GLU A 78 -10.54 2.26 -6.06
CA GLU A 78 -11.07 3.54 -6.53
C GLU A 78 -12.60 3.59 -6.41
N GLU A 79 -13.30 2.58 -6.91
CA GLU A 79 -14.77 2.53 -6.85
C GLU A 79 -15.24 2.56 -5.39
N ALA A 80 -14.59 1.79 -4.52
CA ALA A 80 -14.96 1.73 -3.11
C ALA A 80 -14.72 3.05 -2.38
N LEU A 81 -13.56 3.68 -2.59
CA LEU A 81 -13.25 5.00 -2.02
C LEU A 81 -14.23 6.07 -2.55
N SER A 82 -14.63 5.97 -3.82
CA SER A 82 -15.63 6.87 -4.40
C SER A 82 -17.00 6.76 -3.71
N ILE A 83 -17.41 5.58 -3.26
CA ILE A 83 -18.66 5.39 -2.50
C ILE A 83 -18.67 6.22 -1.21
N ILE A 84 -17.50 6.39 -0.59
CA ILE A 84 -17.30 7.21 0.61
C ILE A 84 -16.81 8.63 0.28
N ASP A 85 -16.98 9.13 -0.95
CA ASP A 85 -16.66 10.49 -1.38
C ASP A 85 -15.14 10.82 -1.27
N ILE A 86 -14.31 9.79 -1.40
CA ILE A 86 -12.85 9.88 -1.52
C ILE A 86 -12.49 9.58 -2.98
N GLU A 87 -11.79 10.50 -3.62
CA GLU A 87 -11.26 10.36 -4.96
C GLU A 87 -9.85 9.78 -4.86
N LEU A 88 -9.64 8.60 -5.45
CA LEU A 88 -8.32 8.01 -5.58
C LEU A 88 -7.73 8.46 -6.92
N THR A 89 -6.49 8.92 -6.87
CA THR A 89 -5.67 9.17 -8.06
C THR A 89 -4.37 8.41 -7.89
N TYR A 90 -3.86 7.83 -8.97
CA TYR A 90 -2.62 7.07 -8.91
C TYR A 90 -1.87 7.18 -10.22
N ASP A 91 -0.53 7.12 -10.14
CA ASP A 91 0.31 7.12 -11.32
C ASP A 91 0.04 5.86 -12.14
N HIS A 92 -0.11 6.01 -13.47
CA HIS A 92 -0.40 4.88 -14.32
C HIS A 92 0.85 4.00 -14.42
N VAL A 93 0.81 2.85 -13.73
CA VAL A 93 1.78 1.78 -13.94
C VAL A 93 1.41 1.11 -15.26
N ASP A 94 1.95 1.70 -16.32
CA ASP A 94 1.90 1.23 -17.68
C ASP A 94 2.33 -0.25 -17.76
N ASP A 95 1.38 -1.13 -18.11
CA ASP A 95 1.65 -2.55 -18.40
C ASP A 95 1.82 -2.78 -19.93
N ASP A 96 1.61 -1.74 -20.76
CA ASP A 96 1.78 -1.78 -22.22
C ASP A 96 2.01 -0.33 -22.76
N ASP A 97 3.26 -0.06 -23.15
CA ASP A 97 3.90 1.23 -23.47
C ASP A 97 3.22 2.01 -24.63
N GLU A 98 1.97 2.46 -24.47
CA GLU A 98 1.30 3.34 -25.43
C GLU A 98 0.42 4.41 -24.74
N ASP A 99 1.05 5.58 -24.51
CA ASP A 99 0.44 6.93 -24.44
C ASP A 99 -0.02 7.42 -23.04
N ASP A 100 0.88 8.02 -22.25
CA ASP A 100 0.94 9.49 -22.11
C ASP A 100 2.21 9.94 -21.36
N GLU A 101 2.79 11.03 -21.84
CA GLU A 101 4.03 11.65 -21.34
C GLU A 101 3.73 12.45 -20.06
N GLU A 102 4.17 12.03 -18.86
CA GLU A 102 4.57 13.01 -17.81
C GLU A 102 5.85 12.56 -17.10
N GLU A 103 6.91 13.36 -17.31
CA GLU A 103 8.19 13.32 -16.62
C GLU A 103 7.98 13.67 -15.13
N ASP A 104 8.21 12.73 -14.21
CA ASP A 104 8.56 13.09 -12.83
C ASP A 104 9.85 12.39 -12.41
N ASP A 105 10.91 13.21 -12.42
CA ASP A 105 12.28 12.94 -12.01
C ASP A 105 12.35 13.14 -10.50
N ASP A 106 12.04 12.10 -9.72
CA ASP A 106 12.32 12.10 -8.28
C ASP A 106 13.37 11.02 -7.94
N ASP A 107 14.61 11.49 -8.00
CA ASP A 107 15.84 10.92 -7.48
C ASP A 107 15.70 10.61 -5.97
N PHE A 108 15.17 9.43 -5.64
CA PHE A 108 15.12 8.96 -4.26
C PHE A 108 16.47 8.37 -3.85
N GLU A 109 17.38 9.22 -3.35
CA GLU A 109 18.53 8.78 -2.55
C GLU A 109 18.00 8.02 -1.32
N SER A 110 18.10 6.69 -1.38
CA SER A 110 17.83 5.77 -0.28
C SER A 110 18.75 6.09 0.90
N ASP A 111 18.18 6.70 1.95
CA ASP A 111 18.83 6.97 3.22
C ASP A 111 19.07 5.64 3.96
N GLU A 112 20.28 5.10 3.81
CA GLU A 112 20.76 3.88 4.46
C GLU A 112 21.09 4.18 5.92
N TRP A 113 20.09 4.06 6.81
CA TRP A 113 20.27 4.08 8.26
C TRP A 113 20.84 2.74 8.75
N GLU A 114 22.17 2.59 8.72
CA GLU A 114 22.86 1.57 9.53
C GLU A 114 22.99 2.06 10.97
N ASP A 115 21.96 1.79 11.77
CA ASP A 115 21.98 1.78 13.23
C ASP A 115 22.59 0.45 13.69
N ASP A 116 23.92 0.42 13.91
CA ASP A 116 24.59 -0.71 14.58
C ASP A 116 24.87 -0.33 16.03
N ASP A 117 23.87 -0.64 16.85
CA ASP A 117 23.87 -0.62 18.30
C ASP A 117 24.74 -1.80 18.81
N GLU A 118 26.03 -1.56 19.09
CA GLU A 118 26.90 -2.57 19.73
C GLU A 118 27.13 -2.22 21.22
N GLU A 119 26.29 -2.82 22.07
CA GLU A 119 26.33 -2.76 23.54
C GLU A 119 27.56 -3.46 24.16
N GLU A 120 28.17 -2.75 25.12
CA GLU A 120 28.78 -3.20 26.38
C GLU A 120 29.85 -4.32 26.42
N ASP A 121 31.10 -3.94 26.71
CA ASP A 121 31.96 -4.74 27.59
C ASP A 121 32.70 -3.82 28.60
N PHE A 122 32.17 -3.78 29.83
CA PHE A 122 32.74 -3.07 30.97
C PHE A 122 33.21 -4.10 32.02
N GLU A 123 34.14 -4.98 31.67
CA GLU A 123 34.88 -5.77 32.67
C GLU A 123 36.06 -4.97 33.27
N ASP A 124 35.77 -4.08 34.22
CA ASP A 124 36.78 -3.55 35.16
C ASP A 124 37.08 -4.61 36.23
N ASN A 125 38.03 -5.50 35.93
CA ASN A 125 38.56 -6.46 36.88
C ASN A 125 40.09 -6.45 36.87
N ALA A 126 40.72 -5.49 37.56
CA ALA A 126 42.14 -5.55 37.90
C ALA A 126 42.47 -4.92 39.27
N PHE A 127 42.42 -5.80 40.27
CA PHE A 127 43.30 -5.96 41.45
C PHE A 127 44.32 -4.85 41.82
#